data_AF-A7HD13-F1
#
_entry.id   AF-A7HD13-F1
#
_cell.length_a   1.000
_cell.length_b   1.000
_cell.length_c   1.000
_cell.angle_alpha   90.00
_cell.angle_beta   90.00
_cell.angle_gamma   90.00
#
_symmetry.space_group_name_H-M   'P 1'
#
loop_
_entity.id
_entity.type
_entity.pdbx_description
1 polymer ?
#
loop_
_entity_poly.entity_id
_entity_poly.type
_entity_poly.pdbx_seq_one_letter_code
_entity_poly.pdbx_strand_id
1 'polypeptide(L)'
;MRLATHAVPIVAVALSLAALAVRAAEQSLSAPEAKASHAPEPARAKAEAPLVQAQPPPFSEGIFPCSGCHSDPGDRTRRQLGFHEEIQEVFDHDSDHRWCLDCHDAANRDVLKLASGDTVPFTESYRLCGQCHGDKYRDWRAGVHGKRVGQWDAEKTYFLCVNCHNPHTPSFKGVKEIEVDGKRTTAPTLQLLRPEPRPLRPEEMRGPPPGAAKRATATAGAGGK
;
A
#
# COMPACT_ATOMS: atom_id res chain seq x y z
N MET A 1 -44.29 75.66 -21.42
CA MET A 1 -43.95 74.51 -22.29
C MET A 1 -44.28 73.23 -21.56
N ARG A 2 -45.18 72.42 -22.15
CA ARG A 2 -45.43 70.97 -22.04
C ARG A 2 -45.38 70.23 -20.68
N LEU A 3 -46.47 69.47 -20.48
CA LEU A 3 -46.81 68.36 -19.57
C LEU A 3 -45.64 67.38 -19.32
N ALA A 4 -45.31 66.99 -18.08
CA ALA A 4 -45.94 66.02 -17.15
C ALA A 4 -45.65 64.54 -17.46
N THR A 5 -45.08 63.80 -16.49
CA THR A 5 -45.39 62.39 -16.23
C THR A 5 -45.26 62.06 -14.73
N HIS A 6 -46.21 61.25 -14.27
CA HIS A 6 -46.58 60.94 -12.90
C HIS A 6 -45.78 59.78 -12.28
N ALA A 7 -45.74 59.72 -10.95
CA ALA A 7 -46.10 58.49 -10.20
C ALA A 7 -46.45 58.82 -8.74
N VAL A 8 -47.57 58.26 -8.28
CA VAL A 8 -48.20 58.40 -6.96
C VAL A 8 -47.68 57.28 -6.02
N PRO A 9 -47.70 57.48 -4.67
CA PRO A 9 -47.06 56.60 -3.67
C PRO A 9 -48.02 55.53 -3.13
N ILE A 10 -47.58 54.68 -2.19
CA ILE A 10 -48.33 54.12 -1.02
C ILE A 10 -47.53 52.97 -0.36
N VAL A 11 -47.84 52.73 0.92
CA VAL A 11 -47.50 51.64 1.87
C VAL A 11 -46.43 52.05 2.88
N ALA A 12 -46.63 52.02 4.20
CA ALA A 12 -47.82 51.94 5.05
C ALA A 12 -47.36 52.33 6.46
N VAL A 13 -48.27 52.96 7.19
CA VAL A 13 -48.20 53.33 8.61
C VAL A 13 -48.33 52.06 9.48
N ALA A 14 -47.70 52.04 10.65
CA ALA A 14 -48.38 51.87 11.96
C ALA A 14 -47.61 51.03 13.00
N LEU A 15 -47.22 51.74 14.06
CA LEU A 15 -47.54 51.49 15.47
C LEU A 15 -46.93 50.30 16.26
N SER A 16 -46.44 50.68 17.45
CA SER A 16 -46.49 49.94 18.73
C SER A 16 -45.30 49.05 19.12
N LEU A 17 -44.19 49.66 19.55
CA LEU A 17 -43.16 49.02 20.39
C LEU A 17 -43.08 49.76 21.75
N ALA A 18 -44.09 49.59 22.58
CA ALA A 18 -44.10 50.05 23.97
C ALA A 18 -44.76 49.00 24.87
N ALA A 19 -44.19 47.79 24.91
CA ALA A 19 -44.60 46.73 25.84
C ALA A 19 -43.44 45.76 26.17
N LEU A 20 -42.19 46.24 26.22
CA LEU A 20 -41.01 45.39 26.43
C LEU A 20 -40.03 45.95 27.47
N ALA A 21 -40.52 46.50 28.57
CA ALA A 21 -39.67 47.08 29.63
C ALA A 21 -39.69 46.33 30.98
N VAL A 22 -40.43 45.22 31.13
CA VAL A 22 -40.52 44.50 32.43
C VAL A 22 -40.48 42.98 32.26
N ARG A 23 -39.49 42.45 31.54
CA ARG A 23 -39.26 40.98 31.46
C ARG A 23 -37.79 40.56 31.28
N ALA A 24 -36.84 41.38 31.73
CA ALA A 24 -35.40 41.14 31.53
C ALA A 24 -34.61 40.77 32.81
N ALA A 25 -35.27 40.30 33.89
CA ALA A 25 -34.59 40.04 35.17
C ALA A 25 -34.74 38.60 35.73
N GLU A 26 -35.49 37.69 35.10
CA GLU A 26 -35.78 36.36 35.69
C GLU A 26 -35.31 35.14 34.87
N GLN A 27 -34.45 35.32 33.87
CA GLN A 27 -33.87 34.20 33.11
C GLN A 27 -32.34 34.06 33.30
N SER A 28 -31.85 34.40 34.48
CA SER A 28 -30.47 34.10 34.88
C SER A 28 -30.47 32.99 35.94
N LEU A 29 -30.94 31.79 35.56
CA LEU A 29 -30.80 30.52 36.32
C LEU A 29 -31.17 29.35 35.39
N SER A 30 -30.42 29.19 34.31
CA SER A 30 -30.24 27.92 33.61
C SER A 30 -28.95 28.01 32.81
N ALA A 31 -27.84 27.79 33.50
CA ALA A 31 -26.61 27.41 32.82
C ALA A 31 -26.88 26.07 32.11
N PRO A 32 -26.53 25.90 30.83
CA PRO A 32 -26.53 24.58 30.24
C PRO A 32 -25.51 23.74 31.01
N GLU A 33 -25.93 22.58 31.51
CA GLU A 33 -25.02 21.57 32.06
C GLU A 33 -23.86 21.39 31.08
N ALA A 34 -22.68 21.81 31.50
CA ALA A 34 -21.45 21.51 30.79
C ALA A 34 -21.32 19.99 30.78
N LYS A 35 -21.66 19.37 29.64
CA LYS A 35 -21.29 17.98 29.37
C LYS A 35 -19.81 17.86 29.72
N ALA A 36 -19.52 17.01 30.70
CA ALA A 36 -18.16 16.67 31.08
C ALA A 36 -17.37 16.39 29.80
N SER A 37 -16.44 17.29 29.50
CA SER A 37 -15.46 17.08 28.44
C SER A 37 -14.74 15.78 28.79
N HIS A 38 -14.89 14.77 27.94
CA HIS A 38 -14.03 13.61 27.98
C HIS A 38 -12.60 14.15 27.92
N ALA A 39 -11.87 14.05 29.03
CA ALA A 39 -10.45 14.28 29.03
C ALA A 39 -9.86 13.41 27.90
N PRO A 40 -8.96 13.95 27.05
CA PRO A 40 -8.32 13.14 26.05
C PRO A 40 -7.63 11.98 26.79
N GLU A 41 -8.09 10.77 26.51
CA GLU A 41 -7.42 9.55 26.96
C GLU A 41 -5.93 9.72 26.66
N PRO A 42 -5.02 9.47 27.62
CA PRO A 42 -3.60 9.60 27.37
C PRO A 42 -3.30 8.77 26.13
N ALA A 43 -2.87 9.45 25.07
CA ALA A 43 -2.67 8.85 23.77
C ALA A 43 -1.87 7.57 24.00
N ARG A 44 -2.53 6.41 23.85
CA ARG A 44 -1.85 5.11 23.90
C ARG A 44 -0.64 5.27 23.02
N ALA A 45 0.54 5.07 23.61
CA ALA A 45 1.78 4.99 22.85
C ALA A 45 1.47 4.14 21.62
N LYS A 46 1.61 4.72 20.42
CA LYS A 46 1.39 3.99 19.19
C LYS A 46 2.30 2.78 19.29
N ALA A 47 1.72 1.59 19.49
CA ALA A 47 2.46 0.35 19.33
C ALA A 47 3.20 0.49 18.01
N GLU A 48 4.52 0.31 18.01
CA GLU A 48 5.29 0.23 16.78
C GLU A 48 4.51 -0.68 15.85
N ALA A 49 4.12 -0.12 14.69
CA ALA A 49 3.26 -0.82 13.76
C ALA A 49 3.95 -2.17 13.48
N PRO A 50 3.27 -3.31 13.73
CA PRO A 50 3.90 -4.61 13.52
C PRO A 50 4.51 -4.64 12.14
N LEU A 51 5.81 -4.93 12.05
CA LEU A 51 6.50 -5.03 10.78
C LEU A 51 5.72 -6.01 9.90
N VAL A 52 5.21 -5.51 8.78
CA VAL A 52 4.53 -6.38 7.81
C VAL A 52 5.59 -7.31 7.27
N GLN A 53 5.46 -8.60 7.57
CA GLN A 53 6.36 -9.59 7.03
C GLN A 53 6.07 -9.78 5.56
N ALA A 54 6.83 -9.08 4.74
CA ALA A 54 6.70 -9.12 3.30
C ALA A 54 7.68 -10.13 2.71
N GLN A 55 7.23 -10.89 1.71
CA GLN A 55 8.20 -11.56 0.84
C GLN A 55 9.01 -10.49 0.08
N PRO A 56 10.33 -10.67 -0.07
CA PRO A 56 11.11 -9.77 -0.90
C PRO A 56 10.58 -9.79 -2.35
N PRO A 57 10.70 -8.68 -3.08
CA PRO A 57 10.38 -8.67 -4.50
C PRO A 57 11.18 -9.73 -5.27
N PRO A 58 10.56 -10.42 -6.22
CA PRO A 58 11.30 -11.33 -7.09
C PRO A 58 12.12 -10.51 -8.08
N PHE A 59 13.43 -10.53 -7.92
CA PHE A 59 14.38 -9.98 -8.89
C PHE A 59 14.78 -11.03 -9.92
N SER A 60 15.16 -10.59 -11.12
CA SER A 60 15.84 -11.45 -12.08
C SER A 60 17.16 -11.96 -11.49
N GLU A 61 17.58 -13.16 -11.90
CA GLU A 61 18.82 -13.75 -11.40
C GLU A 61 20.03 -12.85 -11.68
N GLY A 62 20.88 -12.64 -10.67
CA GLY A 62 22.12 -11.87 -10.79
C GLY A 62 21.99 -10.34 -10.86
N ILE A 63 20.78 -9.77 -10.88
CA ILE A 63 20.60 -8.30 -10.97
C ILE A 63 20.74 -7.57 -9.61
N PHE A 64 20.58 -8.30 -8.51
CA PHE A 64 20.64 -7.77 -7.15
C PHE A 64 21.83 -8.40 -6.39
N PRO A 65 22.64 -7.62 -5.64
CA PRO A 65 22.49 -6.20 -5.34
C PRO A 65 22.85 -5.27 -6.51
N CYS A 66 22.10 -4.19 -6.65
CA CYS A 66 22.27 -3.18 -7.70
C CYS A 66 23.59 -2.42 -7.54
N SER A 67 24.07 -2.26 -6.31
CA SER A 67 25.39 -1.68 -6.01
C SER A 67 26.56 -2.44 -6.64
N GLY A 68 26.38 -3.70 -7.05
CA GLY A 68 27.38 -4.45 -7.81
C GLY A 68 27.75 -3.82 -9.16
N CYS A 69 26.82 -3.06 -9.77
CA CYS A 69 27.07 -2.28 -10.98
C CYS A 69 26.97 -0.76 -10.76
N HIS A 70 26.33 -0.31 -9.68
CA HIS A 70 26.17 1.11 -9.32
C HIS A 70 27.05 1.48 -8.13
N SER A 71 28.35 1.61 -8.35
CA SER A 71 29.32 2.05 -7.33
C SER A 71 29.24 3.54 -7.01
N ASP A 72 28.77 4.35 -7.96
CA ASP A 72 28.65 5.80 -7.85
C ASP A 72 27.24 6.26 -8.22
N PRO A 73 26.76 7.42 -7.74
CA PRO A 73 25.41 7.89 -8.02
C PRO A 73 25.11 8.12 -9.51
N GLY A 74 26.17 8.31 -10.30
CA GLY A 74 26.11 8.54 -11.73
C GLY A 74 25.34 9.80 -12.12
N ASP A 75 24.95 9.85 -13.39
CA ASP A 75 24.12 10.92 -13.92
C ASP A 75 22.67 10.78 -13.42
N ARG A 76 22.17 11.86 -12.81
CA ARG A 76 20.84 11.96 -12.19
C ARG A 76 19.78 12.53 -13.13
N THR A 77 20.16 12.94 -14.33
CA THR A 77 19.27 13.53 -15.31
C THR A 77 18.54 12.46 -16.12
N ARG A 78 17.33 12.81 -16.58
CA ARG A 78 16.54 11.98 -17.49
C ARG A 78 17.22 11.91 -18.86
N ARG A 79 17.40 10.71 -19.39
CA ARG A 79 18.14 10.44 -20.63
C ARG A 79 17.78 9.06 -21.19
N GLN A 80 18.24 8.77 -22.41
CA GLN A 80 18.28 7.38 -22.88
C GLN A 80 19.36 6.60 -22.14
N LEU A 81 19.01 5.42 -21.65
CA LEU A 81 19.90 4.55 -20.90
C LEU A 81 20.62 3.59 -21.86
N GLY A 82 21.87 3.24 -21.54
CA GLY A 82 22.62 2.18 -22.24
C GLY A 82 22.58 0.82 -21.51
N PHE A 83 21.81 0.74 -20.43
CA PHE A 83 21.55 -0.48 -19.65
C PHE A 83 20.19 -0.32 -18.98
N HIS A 84 19.45 -1.41 -18.76
CA HIS A 84 18.02 -1.39 -18.42
C HIS A 84 17.12 -0.82 -19.55
N GLU A 85 17.56 -0.89 -20.80
CA GLU A 85 16.82 -0.42 -21.99
C GLU A 85 15.42 -1.05 -22.07
N GLU A 86 15.33 -2.36 -21.85
CA GLU A 86 14.07 -3.10 -21.83
C GLU A 86 13.07 -2.55 -20.79
N ILE A 87 13.57 -2.03 -19.66
CA ILE A 87 12.73 -1.39 -18.63
C ILE A 87 12.31 0.01 -19.08
N GLN A 88 13.23 0.77 -19.68
CA GLN A 88 12.95 2.11 -20.18
C GLN A 88 11.92 2.07 -21.31
N GLU A 89 12.02 1.12 -22.23
CA GLU A 89 11.11 0.96 -23.37
C GLU A 89 9.67 0.69 -22.94
N VAL A 90 9.49 -0.08 -21.88
CA VAL A 90 8.15 -0.42 -21.36
C VAL A 90 7.65 0.57 -20.32
N PHE A 91 8.43 1.56 -19.89
CA PHE A 91 8.07 2.40 -18.75
C PHE A 91 6.78 3.21 -19.01
N ASP A 92 5.69 2.80 -18.36
CA ASP A 92 4.36 3.38 -18.46
C ASP A 92 3.78 3.54 -17.05
N HIS A 93 4.41 4.44 -16.29
CA HIS A 93 4.00 4.78 -14.93
C HIS A 93 4.20 6.27 -14.68
N ASP A 94 3.31 7.07 -15.28
CA ASP A 94 3.42 8.55 -15.34
C ASP A 94 4.72 8.98 -16.03
N SER A 95 5.00 8.38 -17.20
CA SER A 95 6.28 8.49 -17.91
C SER A 95 6.61 9.90 -18.38
N ASP A 96 5.64 10.81 -18.46
CA ASP A 96 5.89 12.22 -18.78
C ASP A 96 6.51 12.98 -17.60
N HIS A 97 6.08 12.68 -16.36
CA HIS A 97 6.47 13.45 -15.18
C HIS A 97 7.39 12.68 -14.23
N ARG A 98 7.47 11.36 -14.35
CA ARG A 98 8.28 10.49 -13.49
C ARG A 98 9.48 9.93 -14.21
N TRP A 99 10.52 9.72 -13.42
CA TRP A 99 11.78 9.12 -13.82
C TRP A 99 12.21 8.07 -12.80
N CYS A 100 13.17 7.21 -13.18
CA CYS A 100 13.65 6.10 -12.34
C CYS A 100 14.04 6.55 -10.92
N LEU A 101 14.57 7.77 -10.81
CA LEU A 101 15.07 8.40 -9.58
C LEU A 101 14.00 9.01 -8.66
N ASP A 102 12.74 8.99 -9.07
CA ASP A 102 11.63 9.35 -8.20
C ASP A 102 11.24 8.21 -7.26
N CYS A 103 11.62 6.98 -7.61
CA CYS A 103 11.32 5.77 -6.86
C CYS A 103 12.58 5.09 -6.30
N HIS A 104 13.68 5.13 -7.03
CA HIS A 104 14.95 4.57 -6.60
C HIS A 104 15.86 5.64 -6.01
N ASP A 105 16.57 5.32 -4.94
CA ASP A 105 17.58 6.25 -4.45
C ASP A 105 18.75 6.35 -5.44
N ALA A 106 19.29 7.56 -5.57
CA ALA A 106 20.37 7.80 -6.51
C ALA A 106 21.73 7.36 -5.99
N ALA A 107 21.97 7.51 -4.69
CA ALA A 107 23.26 7.23 -4.08
C ALA A 107 23.42 5.74 -3.74
N ASN A 108 22.31 5.06 -3.44
CA ASN A 108 22.26 3.64 -3.15
C ASN A 108 21.09 2.98 -3.91
N ARG A 109 21.39 2.25 -4.98
CA ARG A 109 20.37 1.57 -5.80
C ARG A 109 19.75 0.33 -5.16
N ASP A 110 20.29 -0.12 -4.02
CA ASP A 110 19.73 -1.23 -3.26
C ASP A 110 18.51 -0.83 -2.41
N VAL A 111 18.13 0.45 -2.41
CA VAL A 111 16.97 0.97 -1.70
C VAL A 111 16.07 1.83 -2.58
N LEU A 112 14.83 1.99 -2.12
CA LEU A 112 13.84 2.89 -2.69
C LEU A 112 13.87 4.23 -1.97
N LYS A 113 13.45 5.29 -2.66
CA LYS A 113 13.39 6.66 -2.15
C LYS A 113 11.93 7.13 -2.11
N LEU A 114 11.49 7.59 -0.94
CA LEU A 114 10.17 8.19 -0.74
C LEU A 114 10.15 9.64 -1.25
N ALA A 115 8.95 10.21 -1.40
CA ALA A 115 8.78 11.60 -1.81
C ALA A 115 9.34 12.59 -0.76
N SER A 116 9.39 12.18 0.52
CA SER A 116 10.07 12.94 1.59
C SER A 116 11.58 13.01 1.43
N GLY A 117 12.17 12.12 0.62
CA GLY A 117 13.61 11.91 0.53
C GLY A 117 14.14 10.78 1.42
N ASP A 118 13.32 10.27 2.36
CA ASP A 118 13.69 9.10 3.17
C ASP A 118 13.83 7.86 2.29
N THR A 119 14.63 6.89 2.74
CA THR A 119 14.80 5.62 2.03
C THR A 119 14.07 4.47 2.73
N VAL A 120 13.62 3.50 1.94
CA VAL A 120 13.02 2.26 2.43
C VAL A 120 13.62 1.05 1.68
N PRO A 121 13.75 -0.10 2.33
CA PRO A 121 14.19 -1.31 1.64
C PRO A 121 13.11 -1.78 0.65
N PHE A 122 13.50 -2.59 -0.33
CA PHE A 122 12.57 -3.18 -1.30
C PHE A 122 11.45 -4.02 -0.65
N THR A 123 11.71 -4.62 0.52
CA THR A 123 10.72 -5.32 1.35
C THR A 123 9.63 -4.41 1.92
N GLU A 124 9.82 -3.08 1.84
CA GLU A 124 8.86 -2.07 2.26
C GLU A 124 8.34 -1.21 1.10
N SER A 125 8.42 -1.72 -0.14
CA SER A 125 7.93 -1.02 -1.34
C SER A 125 6.47 -0.53 -1.23
N TYR A 126 5.63 -1.19 -0.42
CA TYR A 126 4.27 -0.72 -0.11
C TYR A 126 4.22 0.71 0.45
N ARG A 127 5.25 1.14 1.20
CA ARG A 127 5.35 2.51 1.73
C ARG A 127 5.55 3.51 0.61
N LEU A 128 6.36 3.17 -0.39
CA LEU A 128 6.57 3.98 -1.59
C LEU A 128 5.28 4.08 -2.40
N CYS A 129 4.69 2.94 -2.76
CA CYS A 129 3.49 2.88 -3.61
C CYS A 129 2.29 3.59 -2.97
N GLY A 130 2.14 3.48 -1.66
CA GLY A 130 1.03 4.06 -0.91
C GLY A 130 1.01 5.59 -0.86
N GLN A 131 2.09 6.28 -1.25
CA GLN A 131 2.12 7.75 -1.33
C GLN A 131 1.20 8.29 -2.43
N CYS A 132 1.00 7.52 -3.50
CA CYS A 132 0.12 7.89 -4.61
C CYS A 132 -1.10 6.95 -4.71
N HIS A 133 -0.95 5.65 -4.43
CA HIS A 133 -2.01 4.64 -4.53
C HIS A 133 -2.66 4.36 -3.16
N GLY A 134 -3.15 5.41 -2.50
CA GLY A 134 -3.62 5.34 -1.11
C GLY A 134 -4.81 4.40 -0.88
N ASP A 135 -5.73 4.32 -1.82
CA ASP A 135 -6.89 3.41 -1.78
C ASP A 135 -6.45 1.93 -1.82
N LYS A 136 -5.57 1.58 -2.76
CA LYS A 136 -5.00 0.24 -2.91
C LYS A 136 -4.13 -0.12 -1.72
N TYR A 137 -3.35 0.83 -1.20
CA TYR A 137 -2.55 0.63 -0.01
C TYR A 137 -3.41 0.36 1.23
N ARG A 138 -4.48 1.12 1.44
CA ARG A 138 -5.46 0.86 2.52
C ARG A 138 -6.03 -0.54 2.41
N ASP A 139 -6.49 -0.93 1.22
CA ASP A 139 -7.12 -2.23 0.98
C ASP A 139 -6.12 -3.39 1.13
N TRP A 140 -4.86 -3.19 0.75
CA TRP A 140 -3.77 -4.14 0.96
C TRP A 140 -3.46 -4.36 2.45
N ARG A 141 -3.37 -3.27 3.23
CA ARG A 141 -3.21 -3.35 4.68
C ARG A 141 -4.38 -4.04 5.38
N ALA A 142 -5.60 -3.87 4.85
CA ALA A 142 -6.79 -4.56 5.36
C ALA A 142 -6.87 -6.03 4.89
N GLY A 143 -6.27 -6.36 3.74
CA GLY A 143 -6.21 -7.72 3.18
C GLY A 143 -7.25 -7.99 2.14
N VAL A 144 -7.95 -6.94 1.74
CA VAL A 144 -8.91 -6.93 0.66
C VAL A 144 -8.19 -6.98 -0.69
N HIS A 145 -6.96 -6.46 -0.76
CA HIS A 145 -6.13 -6.45 -1.96
C HIS A 145 -4.78 -7.15 -1.76
N GLY A 146 -4.29 -7.85 -2.77
CA GLY A 146 -3.05 -8.63 -2.72
C GLY A 146 -3.25 -10.05 -2.18
N LYS A 147 -2.14 -10.69 -1.76
CA LYS A 147 -2.13 -12.08 -1.27
C LYS A 147 -1.51 -12.16 0.11
N ARG A 148 -2.12 -12.97 0.99
CA ARG A 148 -1.63 -13.27 2.34
C ARG A 148 -1.52 -14.77 2.50
N VAL A 149 -0.47 -15.20 3.17
CA VAL A 149 -0.17 -16.61 3.43
C VAL A 149 0.24 -16.78 4.88
N GLY A 150 0.21 -18.01 5.37
CA GLY A 150 0.49 -18.35 6.76
C GLY A 150 -0.77 -18.79 7.51
N GLN A 151 -0.71 -18.74 8.83
CA GLN A 151 -1.79 -19.23 9.68
C GLN A 151 -2.83 -18.14 9.98
N TRP A 152 -4.04 -18.56 10.29
CA TRP A 152 -5.13 -17.64 10.63
C TRP A 152 -4.87 -16.93 11.98
N ASP A 153 -4.27 -17.62 12.95
CA ASP A 153 -3.98 -17.16 14.32
C ASP A 153 -2.51 -16.86 14.60
N ALA A 154 -1.61 -17.13 13.65
CA ALA A 154 -0.18 -16.88 13.82
C ALA A 154 0.34 -15.89 12.78
N GLU A 155 1.66 -15.95 12.60
CA GLU A 155 2.43 -15.15 11.67
C GLU A 155 1.89 -15.25 10.24
N LYS A 156 1.75 -14.09 9.61
CA LYS A 156 1.22 -13.95 8.26
C LYS A 156 2.25 -13.24 7.41
N THR A 157 2.50 -13.81 6.24
CA THR A 157 3.35 -13.20 5.23
C THR A 157 2.50 -12.55 4.15
N TYR A 158 2.89 -11.36 3.75
CA TYR A 158 2.19 -10.52 2.80
C TYR A 158 2.98 -10.44 1.51
N PHE A 159 2.28 -10.58 0.39
CA PHE A 159 2.88 -10.29 -0.90
C PHE A 159 2.84 -8.78 -1.12
N LEU A 160 3.95 -8.21 -1.56
CA LEU A 160 4.07 -6.82 -1.95
C LEU A 160 3.32 -6.54 -3.24
N CYS A 161 3.09 -5.26 -3.52
CA CYS A 161 2.49 -4.79 -4.76
C CYS A 161 3.23 -5.38 -5.98
N VAL A 162 4.56 -5.39 -5.92
CA VAL A 162 5.45 -5.85 -6.99
C VAL A 162 5.47 -7.35 -7.22
N ASN A 163 4.88 -8.15 -6.32
CA ASN A 163 4.71 -9.58 -6.57
C ASN A 163 3.66 -9.84 -7.66
N CYS A 164 2.70 -8.94 -7.85
CA CYS A 164 1.62 -9.09 -8.84
C CYS A 164 1.65 -8.00 -9.93
N HIS A 165 2.21 -6.83 -9.62
CA HIS A 165 2.32 -5.69 -10.54
C HIS A 165 3.77 -5.49 -10.96
N ASN A 166 4.02 -5.19 -12.24
CA ASN A 166 5.34 -4.71 -12.64
C ASN A 166 5.45 -3.24 -12.22
N PRO A 167 6.42 -2.82 -11.39
CA PRO A 167 6.51 -1.42 -10.92
C PRO A 167 6.73 -0.39 -12.05
N HIS A 168 7.22 -0.83 -13.21
CA HIS A 168 7.43 0.01 -14.40
C HIS A 168 6.22 0.00 -15.36
N THR A 169 5.32 -0.99 -15.22
CA THR A 169 4.04 -1.07 -15.94
C THR A 169 2.93 -1.61 -15.02
N PRO A 170 2.49 -0.85 -14.00
CA PRO A 170 1.72 -1.44 -12.90
C PRO A 170 0.31 -1.89 -13.24
N SER A 171 -0.23 -1.56 -14.40
CA SER A 171 -1.51 -2.10 -14.86
C SER A 171 -1.52 -3.62 -14.77
N PHE A 172 -2.48 -4.18 -14.02
CA PHE A 172 -2.54 -5.62 -13.77
C PHE A 172 -2.87 -6.37 -15.06
N LYS A 173 -1.96 -7.23 -15.52
CA LYS A 173 -2.09 -7.99 -16.78
C LYS A 173 -2.88 -9.30 -16.63
N GLY A 174 -3.71 -9.41 -15.60
CA GLY A 174 -4.54 -10.58 -15.33
C GLY A 174 -3.78 -11.79 -14.78
N VAL A 175 -4.48 -12.92 -14.73
CA VAL A 175 -3.94 -14.23 -14.38
C VAL A 175 -4.00 -15.16 -15.58
N LYS A 176 -3.00 -16.03 -15.72
CA LYS A 176 -3.02 -17.14 -16.68
C LYS A 176 -3.13 -18.45 -15.91
N GLU A 177 -3.74 -19.44 -16.55
CA GLU A 177 -3.66 -20.81 -16.08
C GLU A 177 -2.23 -21.33 -16.33
N ILE A 178 -1.61 -21.85 -15.29
CA ILE A 178 -0.28 -22.46 -15.31
C ILE A 178 -0.37 -23.86 -14.71
N GLU A 179 0.58 -24.72 -15.03
CA GLU A 179 0.72 -26.05 -14.42
C GLU A 179 1.95 -26.07 -13.52
N VAL A 180 1.77 -26.42 -12.25
CA VAL A 180 2.88 -26.59 -11.30
C VAL A 180 2.70 -27.88 -10.52
N ASP A 181 3.77 -28.68 -10.50
CA ASP A 181 3.79 -30.02 -9.91
C ASP A 181 2.63 -30.91 -10.40
N GLY A 182 2.31 -30.83 -11.70
CA GLY A 182 1.23 -31.59 -12.34
C GLY A 182 -0.18 -31.12 -12.00
N LYS A 183 -0.33 -29.95 -11.36
CA LYS A 183 -1.64 -29.36 -11.02
C LYS A 183 -1.85 -28.05 -11.74
N ARG A 184 -3.03 -27.91 -12.36
CA ARG A 184 -3.48 -26.65 -12.95
C ARG A 184 -3.84 -25.66 -11.84
N THR A 185 -3.32 -24.46 -11.96
CA THR A 185 -3.57 -23.35 -11.04
C THR A 185 -3.53 -22.03 -11.81
N THR A 186 -4.14 -20.98 -11.30
CA THR A 186 -3.99 -19.64 -11.86
C THR A 186 -2.84 -18.91 -11.17
N ALA A 187 -2.03 -18.21 -11.94
CA ALA A 187 -1.02 -17.29 -11.42
C ALA A 187 -1.09 -15.96 -12.18
N PRO A 188 -0.70 -14.84 -11.56
CA PRO A 188 -0.48 -13.60 -12.28
C PRO A 188 0.39 -13.87 -13.52
N THR A 189 0.13 -13.15 -14.61
CA THR A 189 0.88 -13.31 -15.87
C THR A 189 2.40 -13.08 -15.69
N LEU A 190 2.84 -12.50 -14.57
CA LEU A 190 4.24 -12.46 -14.16
C LEU A 190 4.73 -13.88 -13.79
N GLN A 191 5.68 -14.40 -14.58
CA GLN A 191 6.26 -15.75 -14.49
C GLN A 191 6.78 -16.19 -13.10
N LEU A 192 6.92 -15.28 -12.12
CA LEU A 192 7.75 -15.48 -10.93
C LEU A 192 6.98 -15.79 -9.64
N LEU A 193 5.66 -15.89 -9.65
CA LEU A 193 4.95 -16.44 -8.50
C LEU A 193 4.84 -17.96 -8.68
N ARG A 194 5.81 -18.70 -8.14
CA ARG A 194 5.64 -20.15 -7.94
C ARG A 194 4.30 -20.32 -7.21
N PRO A 195 3.31 -21.01 -7.78
CA PRO A 195 2.04 -21.19 -7.12
C PRO A 195 2.33 -21.92 -5.83
N GLU A 196 1.76 -21.35 -4.76
CA GLU A 196 1.98 -21.90 -3.45
C GLU A 196 1.52 -23.35 -3.42
N PRO A 197 2.27 -24.21 -2.69
CA PRO A 197 1.77 -25.53 -2.40
C PRO A 197 0.40 -25.38 -1.74
N ARG A 198 -0.57 -26.17 -2.22
CA ARG A 198 -1.93 -26.19 -1.66
C ARG A 198 -1.87 -26.22 -0.13
N PRO A 199 -2.69 -25.40 0.58
CA PRO A 199 -2.82 -25.50 2.03
C PRO A 199 -3.02 -26.94 2.47
N LEU A 200 -2.23 -27.38 3.46
CA LEU A 200 -2.33 -28.74 3.99
C LEU A 200 -3.72 -28.93 4.62
N ARG A 201 -4.36 -30.07 4.35
CA ARG A 201 -5.59 -30.46 5.03
C ARG A 201 -5.30 -30.72 6.52
N PRO A 202 -6.28 -30.62 7.42
CA PRO A 202 -6.10 -30.92 8.84
C PRO A 202 -5.44 -32.29 9.11
N GLU A 203 -5.74 -33.29 8.28
CA GLU A 203 -5.14 -34.63 8.36
C GLU A 203 -3.66 -34.64 7.95
N GLU A 204 -3.31 -33.79 6.98
CA GLU A 204 -1.95 -33.63 6.46
C GLU A 204 -1.08 -32.77 7.40
N MET A 205 -1.69 -31.89 8.20
CA MET A 205 -1.02 -31.12 9.25
C MET A 205 -0.74 -31.96 10.51
N ARG A 206 -1.57 -32.99 10.77
CA ARG A 206 -1.37 -33.93 11.89
C ARG A 206 -0.37 -35.05 11.57
N GLY A 207 0.02 -35.21 10.31
CA GLY A 207 1.02 -36.17 9.87
C GLY A 207 2.45 -35.62 9.92
N PRO A 208 3.47 -36.48 9.77
CA PRO A 208 4.84 -36.01 9.57
C PRO A 208 4.93 -35.14 8.30
N PRO A 209 5.79 -34.11 8.28
CA PRO A 209 5.85 -33.16 7.18
C PRO A 209 6.13 -33.89 5.84
N PRO A 210 5.45 -33.52 4.75
CA PRO A 210 5.65 -34.15 3.46
C PRO A 210 7.12 -34.04 3.03
N GLY A 211 7.78 -35.18 2.81
CA GLY A 211 9.20 -35.28 2.46
C GLY A 211 10.10 -35.92 3.53
N ALA A 212 9.63 -36.09 4.77
CA ALA A 212 10.44 -36.70 5.84
C ALA A 212 10.76 -38.20 5.60
N ALA A 213 9.97 -38.91 4.78
CA ALA A 213 10.09 -40.35 4.59
C ALA A 213 11.23 -40.83 3.68
N LYS A 214 11.99 -39.94 3.00
CA LYS A 214 12.99 -40.35 1.99
C LYS A 214 14.46 -40.36 2.45
N ARG A 215 14.78 -40.07 3.71
CA ARG A 215 16.18 -40.06 4.20
C ARG A 215 16.64 -41.32 4.95
N ALA A 216 15.78 -42.31 5.13
CA ALA A 216 16.09 -43.48 5.97
C ALA A 216 16.25 -44.79 5.19
N THR A 217 16.91 -44.79 4.03
CA THR A 217 17.38 -46.04 3.38
C THR A 217 18.61 -45.79 2.50
N ALA A 218 19.73 -45.36 3.10
CA ALA A 218 21.02 -45.32 2.39
C ALA A 218 22.19 -45.37 3.39
N THR A 219 22.27 -46.41 4.22
CA THR A 219 23.51 -46.79 4.94
C THR A 219 23.41 -48.24 5.39
N ALA A 220 23.79 -49.19 4.51
CA ALA A 220 24.34 -50.49 4.90
C ALA A 220 24.81 -51.22 3.62
N GLY A 221 26.12 -51.26 3.38
CA GLY A 221 26.67 -51.99 2.25
C GLY A 221 28.14 -51.71 1.94
N ALA A 222 29.01 -51.67 2.95
CA ALA A 222 30.45 -51.79 2.74
C ALA A 222 31.03 -52.66 3.86
N GLY A 223 31.32 -53.92 3.54
CA GLY A 223 31.96 -54.86 4.44
C GLY A 223 32.03 -56.25 3.84
N GLY A 224 33.18 -56.61 3.25
CA GLY A 224 33.43 -57.98 2.82
C GLY A 224 34.61 -58.15 1.87
N LYS A 225 35.82 -58.17 2.47
CA LYS A 225 37.09 -58.84 2.08
C LYS A 225 37.51 -58.85 0.60
#